data_AF-A0AAJ0GNQ8-F1
#
_entry.id   AF-A0AAJ0GNQ8-F1
#
_cell.length_a   1.000
_cell.length_b   1.000
_cell.length_c   1.000
_cell.angle_alpha   90.00
_cell.angle_beta   90.00
_cell.angle_gamma   90.00
#
_symmetry.space_group_name_H-M   'P 1'
#
loop_
_entity.id
_entity.type
_entity.pdbx_description
1 polymer ?
#
loop_
_entity_poly.entity_id
_entity_poly.type
_entity_poly.pdbx_seq_one_letter_code
_entity_poly.pdbx_strand_id
1 'polypeptide(L)'
;MAPRPRTSDQPKTPAMVSITDQQGRRAELPVTGDMATKINQVVEELFQICDTPKRARLSWMKDYFLTMQADNTTLRALTQEVVKKRFESRKKSSRKHFGEARVLTVEDIRARISEREAKEAVETREKERRIALRGVVGFAKSVWKDYKMGPDVFK
;
A
#
# COMPACT_ATOMS: atom_id res chain seq x y z
N MET A 1 -58.42 38.32 -1.16
CA MET A 1 -56.98 38.62 -1.03
C MET A 1 -56.23 37.30 -0.99
N ALA A 2 -55.53 36.93 -2.06
CA ALA A 2 -54.71 35.72 -2.08
C ALA A 2 -53.30 36.03 -1.52
N PRO A 3 -52.70 35.14 -0.70
CA PRO A 3 -51.34 35.33 -0.21
C PRO A 3 -50.32 35.12 -1.34
N ARG A 4 -49.34 36.02 -1.45
CA ARG A 4 -48.27 35.96 -2.46
C ARG A 4 -47.36 34.74 -2.23
N PRO A 5 -46.85 34.08 -3.29
CA PRO A 5 -45.84 33.04 -3.15
C PRO A 5 -44.51 33.65 -2.69
N ARG A 6 -43.88 33.04 -1.68
CA ARG A 6 -42.52 33.37 -1.25
C ARG A 6 -41.56 32.84 -2.31
N THR A 7 -40.89 33.72 -3.05
CA THR A 7 -39.79 33.32 -3.93
C THR A 7 -38.64 32.82 -3.07
N SER A 8 -38.22 31.58 -3.30
CA SER A 8 -37.08 30.94 -2.66
C SER A 8 -35.78 31.43 -3.30
N ASP A 9 -35.38 32.66 -3.00
CA ASP A 9 -34.08 33.21 -3.40
C ASP A 9 -33.04 33.03 -2.28
N GLN A 10 -32.92 31.80 -1.76
CA GLN A 10 -31.71 31.43 -1.03
C GLN A 10 -30.66 30.98 -2.05
N PRO A 11 -29.43 31.56 -2.03
CA PRO A 11 -28.34 31.04 -2.84
C PRO A 11 -28.08 29.60 -2.39
N LYS A 12 -28.32 28.64 -3.29
CA LYS A 12 -27.93 27.24 -3.11
C LYS A 12 -26.40 27.20 -3.11
N THR A 13 -25.76 27.44 -1.97
CA THR A 13 -24.34 27.14 -1.79
C THR A 13 -24.17 25.63 -2.00
N PRO A 14 -23.39 25.19 -3.00
CA PRO A 14 -23.16 23.78 -3.20
C PRO A 14 -22.45 23.23 -1.96
N ALA A 15 -23.01 22.20 -1.34
CA ALA A 15 -22.47 21.56 -0.13
C ALA A 15 -21.09 20.91 -0.36
N MET A 16 -20.66 20.81 -1.62
CA MET A 16 -19.46 20.13 -2.05
C MET A 16 -18.69 20.99 -3.05
N VAL A 17 -17.40 21.16 -2.81
CA VAL A 17 -16.46 21.75 -3.78
C VAL A 17 -15.81 20.60 -4.53
N SER A 18 -15.97 20.58 -5.86
CA SER A 18 -15.34 19.56 -6.70
C SER A 18 -13.96 20.04 -7.13
N ILE A 19 -12.90 19.43 -6.61
CA ILE A 19 -11.52 19.69 -7.04
C ILE A 19 -11.07 18.50 -7.89
N THR A 20 -10.46 18.79 -9.04
CA THR A 20 -9.92 17.77 -9.94
C THR A 20 -8.40 17.77 -9.81
N ASP A 21 -7.80 16.66 -9.39
CA ASP A 21 -6.35 16.51 -9.25
C ASP A 21 -5.64 16.48 -10.62
N GLN A 22 -4.32 16.67 -10.65
CA GLN A 22 -3.47 16.61 -11.84
C GLN A 22 -3.53 15.25 -12.57
N GLN A 23 -4.01 14.18 -11.90
CA GLN A 23 -4.28 12.89 -12.53
C GLN A 23 -5.75 12.69 -12.95
N GLY A 24 -6.54 13.78 -13.05
CA GLY A 24 -7.92 13.75 -13.55
C GLY A 24 -8.96 13.17 -12.59
N ARG A 25 -8.61 12.93 -11.32
CA ARG A 25 -9.52 12.39 -10.32
C ARG A 25 -10.30 13.50 -9.66
N ARG A 26 -11.63 13.38 -9.64
CA ARG A 26 -12.53 14.33 -9.01
C ARG A 26 -12.72 13.94 -7.54
N ALA A 27 -12.34 14.83 -6.62
CA ALA A 27 -12.60 14.69 -5.20
C ALA A 27 -13.67 15.72 -4.78
N GLU A 28 -14.75 15.22 -4.18
CA GLU A 28 -15.81 16.04 -3.61
C GLU A 28 -15.51 16.22 -2.13
N LEU A 29 -15.12 17.44 -1.73
CA LEU A 29 -14.85 17.75 -0.33
C LEU A 29 -16.06 18.43 0.32
N PRO A 30 -16.58 17.88 1.43
CA PRO A 30 -17.61 18.54 2.20
C PRO A 30 -17.02 19.74 2.94
N VAL A 31 -17.62 20.92 2.73
CA VAL A 31 -17.32 22.10 3.54
C VAL A 31 -17.85 21.82 4.94
N THR A 32 -16.98 21.46 5.88
CA THR A 32 -17.37 21.12 7.25
C THR A 32 -18.04 22.33 7.92
N GLY A 33 -19.30 22.12 8.34
CA GLY A 33 -20.39 23.08 8.27
C GLY A 33 -20.60 24.04 9.45
N ASP A 34 -19.64 24.22 10.35
CA ASP A 34 -19.82 25.16 11.48
C ASP A 34 -19.22 26.54 11.20
N MET A 35 -18.00 26.60 10.67
CA MET A 35 -17.33 27.88 10.41
C MET A 35 -17.87 28.59 9.17
N ALA A 36 -18.27 27.85 8.13
CA ALA A 36 -18.87 28.44 6.94
C ALA A 36 -20.23 29.07 7.26
N THR A 37 -21.01 28.41 8.12
CA THR A 37 -22.30 28.91 8.62
C THR A 37 -22.10 30.16 9.48
N LYS A 38 -21.09 30.19 10.36
CA LYS A 38 -20.73 31.38 11.14
C LYS A 38 -20.27 32.54 10.26
N ILE A 39 -19.45 32.29 9.23
CA ILE A 39 -19.02 33.33 8.27
C ILE A 39 -20.23 33.91 7.55
N ASN A 40 -21.16 33.06 7.10
CA ASN A 40 -22.39 33.52 6.45
C ASN A 40 -23.26 34.36 7.39
N GLN A 41 -23.46 33.93 8.64
CA GLN A 41 -24.23 34.66 9.65
C GLN A 41 -23.64 36.06 9.94
N VAL A 42 -22.33 36.13 10.19
CA VAL A 42 -21.64 37.40 10.46
C VAL A 42 -21.73 38.35 9.25
N VAL A 43 -21.60 37.82 8.04
CA VAL A 43 -21.70 38.63 6.82
C VAL A 43 -23.14 39.11 6.58
N GLU A 44 -24.16 38.29 6.88
CA GLU A 44 -25.57 38.69 6.84
C GLU A 44 -25.89 39.81 7.85
N GLU A 45 -25.39 39.71 9.08
CA GLU A 45 -25.52 40.76 10.09
C GLU A 45 -24.85 42.07 9.62
N LEU A 46 -23.66 41.98 9.04
CA LEU A 46 -22.95 43.15 8.49
C LEU A 46 -23.65 43.75 7.26
N PHE A 47 -24.33 42.94 6.45
CA PHE A 47 -25.10 43.44 5.30
C PHE A 47 -26.32 44.26 5.73
N GLN A 48 -26.93 43.97 6.88
CA GLN A 48 -28.03 44.77 7.41
C GLN A 48 -27.59 46.16 7.85
N ILE A 49 -26.34 46.31 8.28
CA ILE A 49 -25.80 47.55 8.86
C ILE A 49 -25.05 48.39 7.81
N CYS A 50 -24.47 47.78 6.78
CA CYS A 50 -23.60 48.48 5.82
C CYS A 50 -24.31 49.01 4.57
N ASP A 51 -23.92 50.22 4.16
CA ASP A 51 -24.32 50.86 2.89
C ASP A 51 -23.84 50.08 1.65
N THR A 52 -24.58 50.23 0.54
CA THR A 52 -24.40 49.56 -0.75
C THR A 52 -22.95 49.45 -1.25
N PRO A 53 -22.10 50.50 -1.23
CA PRO A 53 -20.71 50.37 -1.71
C PRO A 53 -19.83 49.47 -0.84
N LYS A 54 -20.12 49.34 0.47
CA LYS A 54 -19.38 48.47 1.39
C LYS A 54 -19.81 47.00 1.24
N ARG A 55 -21.02 46.76 0.71
CA ARG A 55 -21.54 45.40 0.49
C ARG A 55 -20.73 44.61 -0.54
N ALA A 56 -20.28 45.25 -1.61
CA ALA A 56 -19.42 44.58 -2.60
C ALA A 56 -18.12 44.06 -1.96
N ARG A 57 -17.51 44.86 -1.07
CA ARG A 57 -16.29 44.47 -0.35
C ARG A 57 -16.55 43.36 0.67
N LEU A 58 -17.69 43.39 1.37
CA LEU A 58 -18.10 42.33 2.29
C LEU A 58 -18.36 41.01 1.55
N SER A 59 -18.97 41.06 0.36
CA SER A 59 -19.15 39.86 -0.48
C SER A 59 -17.81 39.26 -0.88
N TRP A 60 -16.87 40.09 -1.34
CA TRP A 60 -15.52 39.62 -1.68
C TRP A 60 -14.81 38.99 -0.47
N MET A 61 -14.93 39.59 0.72
CA MET A 61 -14.35 39.04 1.95
C MET A 61 -14.97 37.70 2.31
N LYS A 62 -16.30 37.56 2.22
CA LYS A 62 -17.00 36.28 2.42
C LYS A 62 -16.45 35.20 1.50
N ASP A 63 -16.36 35.48 0.21
CA ASP A 63 -15.89 34.51 -0.79
C ASP A 63 -14.44 34.11 -0.52
N TYR A 64 -13.59 35.08 -0.18
CA TYR A 64 -12.20 34.85 0.20
C TYR A 64 -12.08 33.94 1.43
N PHE A 65 -12.81 34.22 2.51
CA PHE A 65 -12.74 33.42 3.73
C PHE A 65 -13.29 32.01 3.56
N LEU A 66 -14.37 31.85 2.79
CA LEU A 66 -14.91 30.52 2.47
C LEU A 66 -13.92 29.70 1.64
N THR A 67 -13.23 30.34 0.68
CA THR A 67 -12.18 29.69 -0.11
C THR A 67 -10.99 29.28 0.77
N MET A 68 -10.50 30.19 1.62
CA MET A 68 -9.41 29.88 2.55
C MET A 68 -9.79 28.76 3.54
N GLN A 69 -11.06 28.68 3.95
CA GLN A 69 -11.54 27.60 4.79
C GLN A 69 -11.52 26.27 4.03
N ALA A 70 -11.97 26.25 2.77
CA ALA A 70 -11.89 25.06 1.93
C ALA A 70 -10.44 24.61 1.70
N ASP A 71 -9.50 25.54 1.48
CA ASP A 71 -8.08 25.21 1.35
C ASP A 71 -7.50 24.64 2.65
N ASN A 72 -7.90 25.17 3.81
CA ASN A 72 -7.45 24.61 5.08
C ASN A 72 -8.01 23.20 5.34
N THR A 73 -9.25 22.91 4.95
CA THR A 73 -9.81 21.57 5.11
C THR A 73 -9.14 20.57 4.18
N THR A 74 -8.82 20.96 2.93
CA THR A 74 -8.06 20.11 1.99
C THR A 74 -6.65 19.83 2.50
N LEU A 75 -5.93 20.86 2.97
CA LEU A 75 -4.59 20.69 3.54
C LEU A 75 -4.60 19.75 4.75
N ARG A 76 -5.60 19.86 5.63
CA ARG A 76 -5.77 18.93 6.75
C ARG A 76 -6.02 17.50 6.30
N ALA A 77 -6.89 17.30 5.31
CA ALA A 77 -7.17 15.97 4.76
C ALA A 77 -5.91 15.34 4.14
N LEU A 78 -5.18 16.07 3.30
CA LEU A 78 -3.92 15.62 2.70
C LEU A 78 -2.86 15.29 3.76
N THR A 79 -2.76 16.12 4.79
CA THR A 79 -1.83 15.87 5.91
C THR A 79 -2.18 14.57 6.64
N GLN A 80 -3.47 14.33 6.92
CA GLN A 80 -3.91 13.08 7.54
C GLN A 80 -3.62 11.85 6.68
N GLU A 81 -3.79 11.93 5.37
CA GLU A 81 -3.42 10.84 4.45
C GLU A 81 -1.93 10.54 4.47
N VAL A 82 -1.07 11.58 4.45
CA VAL A 82 0.38 11.41 4.57
C VAL A 82 0.76 10.76 5.89
N VAL A 83 0.13 11.18 6.99
CA VAL A 83 0.34 10.58 8.32
C VAL A 83 -0.08 9.10 8.32
N LYS A 84 -1.26 8.76 7.76
CA LYS A 84 -1.72 7.36 7.63
C LYS A 84 -0.74 6.52 6.80
N LYS A 85 -0.31 7.01 5.63
CA LYS A 85 0.68 6.33 4.79
C LYS A 85 2.00 6.09 5.52
N ARG A 86 2.51 7.09 6.25
CA ARG A 86 3.72 6.94 7.08
C ARG A 86 3.52 5.90 8.19
N PHE A 87 2.37 5.90 8.86
CA PHE A 87 2.05 4.94 9.90
C PHE A 87 1.98 3.52 9.36
N GLU A 88 1.30 3.30 8.23
CA GLU A 88 1.24 1.99 7.56
C GLU A 88 2.61 1.51 7.11
N SER A 89 3.43 2.40 6.54
CA SER A 89 4.81 2.07 6.16
C SER A 89 5.64 1.64 7.36
N ARG A 90 5.55 2.36 8.49
CA ARG A 90 6.21 1.97 9.74
C ARG A 90 5.71 0.62 10.24
N LYS A 91 4.40 0.39 10.25
CA LYS A 91 3.79 -0.89 10.65
C LYS A 91 4.28 -2.06 9.78
N LYS A 92 4.38 -1.87 8.46
CA LYS A 92 4.93 -2.87 7.53
C LYS A 92 6.41 -3.14 7.80
N SER A 93 7.22 -2.10 7.99
CA SER A 93 8.64 -2.23 8.34
C SER A 93 8.82 -2.98 9.65
N SER A 94 8.09 -2.59 10.70
CA SER A 94 8.12 -3.29 11.99
C SER A 94 7.70 -4.75 11.85
N ARG A 95 6.63 -5.07 11.12
CA ARG A 95 6.23 -6.47 10.86
C ARG A 95 7.31 -7.25 10.12
N LYS A 96 8.01 -6.64 9.17
CA LYS A 96 9.14 -7.28 8.49
C LYS A 96 10.27 -7.58 9.46
N HIS A 97 10.69 -6.59 10.26
CA HIS A 97 11.75 -6.77 11.26
C HIS A 97 11.36 -7.77 12.36
N PHE A 98 10.11 -7.77 12.84
CA PHE A 98 9.63 -8.76 13.82
C PHE A 98 9.29 -10.11 13.19
N GLY A 99 9.06 -10.19 11.89
CA GLY A 99 8.90 -11.44 11.14
C GLY A 99 10.26 -12.10 10.85
N GLU A 100 11.27 -11.29 10.51
CA GLU A 100 12.67 -11.70 10.37
C GLU A 100 13.31 -12.01 11.73
N ALA A 101 12.98 -11.22 12.76
CA ALA A 101 13.36 -11.45 14.15
C ALA A 101 12.36 -12.32 14.91
N ARG A 102 11.38 -12.92 14.22
CA ARG A 102 10.63 -14.06 14.76
C ARG A 102 11.64 -15.19 14.80
N VAL A 103 12.37 -15.19 15.92
CA VAL A 103 13.33 -16.19 16.36
C VAL A 103 12.87 -17.51 15.76
N LEU A 104 13.62 -18.04 14.79
CA LEU A 104 13.47 -19.44 14.38
C LEU A 104 13.34 -20.18 15.69
N THR A 105 12.17 -20.76 15.94
CA THR A 105 11.96 -21.47 17.19
C THR A 105 13.05 -22.55 17.25
N VAL A 106 13.43 -22.98 18.46
CA VAL A 106 14.43 -24.06 18.59
C VAL A 106 14.01 -25.27 17.73
N GLU A 107 12.70 -25.46 17.53
CA GLU A 107 12.10 -26.45 16.64
C GLU A 107 12.40 -26.20 15.14
N ASP A 108 12.24 -24.97 14.64
CA ASP A 108 12.58 -24.62 13.25
C ASP A 108 14.08 -24.77 12.95
N ILE A 109 14.94 -24.44 13.92
CA ILE A 109 16.39 -24.62 13.81
C ILE A 109 16.72 -26.12 13.74
N ARG A 110 16.12 -26.93 14.63
CA ARG A 110 16.31 -28.39 14.63
C ARG A 110 15.82 -29.03 13.34
N ALA A 111 14.68 -28.58 12.79
CA ALA A 111 14.16 -29.06 11.52
C ALA A 111 15.10 -28.73 10.35
N ARG A 112 15.69 -27.54 10.31
CA ARG A 112 16.68 -27.19 9.28
C ARG A 112 17.99 -27.97 9.41
N ILE A 113 18.41 -28.30 10.63
CA ILE A 113 19.60 -29.12 10.86
C ILE A 113 19.34 -30.55 10.38
N SER A 114 18.21 -31.15 10.75
CA SER A 114 17.87 -32.52 10.32
C SER A 114 17.69 -32.62 8.79
N GLU A 115 17.13 -31.59 8.14
CA GLU A 115 17.07 -31.51 6.68
C GLU A 115 18.44 -31.45 6.01
N ARG A 116 19.42 -30.76 6.61
CA ARG A 116 20.79 -30.71 6.11
C ARG A 116 21.50 -32.05 6.31
N GLU A 117 21.41 -32.63 7.50
CA GLU A 117 21.97 -33.94 7.81
C GLU A 117 21.42 -35.03 6.89
N ALA A 118 20.11 -35.00 6.60
CA ALA A 118 19.49 -35.93 5.66
C ALA A 118 20.02 -35.77 4.23
N LYS A 119 20.22 -34.53 3.76
CA LYS A 119 20.81 -34.28 2.43
C LYS A 119 22.26 -34.75 2.36
N GLU A 120 23.06 -34.44 3.38
CA GLU A 120 24.45 -34.88 3.45
C GLU A 120 24.56 -36.41 3.51
N ALA A 121 23.66 -37.09 4.23
CA ALA A 121 23.62 -38.56 4.28
C ALA A 121 23.24 -39.20 2.92
N VAL A 122 22.39 -38.56 2.13
CA VAL A 122 22.08 -39.02 0.77
C VAL A 122 23.29 -38.82 -0.14
N GLU A 123 23.94 -37.66 -0.07
CA GLU A 123 25.14 -37.37 -0.88
C GLU A 123 26.32 -38.30 -0.55
N THR A 124 26.55 -38.62 0.72
CA THR A 124 27.61 -39.56 1.12
C THR A 124 27.32 -40.97 0.60
N ARG A 125 26.08 -41.45 0.75
CA ARG A 125 25.65 -42.75 0.20
C ARG A 125 25.79 -42.81 -1.31
N GLU A 126 25.47 -41.74 -2.03
CA GLU A 126 25.65 -41.68 -3.47
C GLU A 126 27.13 -41.64 -3.90
N LYS A 127 27.98 -40.96 -3.12
CA LYS A 127 29.44 -40.95 -3.34
C LYS A 127 30.03 -42.34 -3.09
N GLU A 128 29.64 -43.00 -2.00
CA GLU A 128 30.04 -44.39 -1.69
C GLU A 128 29.59 -45.35 -2.79
N ARG A 129 28.33 -45.24 -3.25
CA ARG A 129 27.81 -46.05 -4.37
C ARG A 129 28.62 -45.82 -5.65
N ARG A 130 28.97 -44.57 -5.97
CA ARG A 130 29.82 -44.25 -7.13
C ARG A 130 31.23 -44.84 -7.02
N ILE A 131 31.83 -44.81 -5.83
CA ILE A 131 33.16 -45.39 -5.58
C ILE A 131 33.10 -46.92 -5.73
N ALA A 132 32.09 -47.57 -5.14
CA ALA A 132 31.89 -49.02 -5.26
C ALA A 132 31.73 -49.45 -6.72
N LEU A 133 30.92 -48.72 -7.49
CA LEU A 133 30.73 -48.99 -8.92
C LEU A 133 32.02 -48.80 -9.74
N ARG A 134 32.90 -47.86 -9.36
CA ARG A 134 34.18 -47.65 -10.05
C ARG A 134 35.10 -48.87 -9.93
N GLY A 135 35.13 -49.51 -8.77
CA GLY A 135 35.87 -50.77 -8.56
C GLY A 135 35.33 -51.91 -9.42
N VAL A 136 34.01 -52.05 -9.49
CA VAL A 136 33.33 -53.08 -10.29
C VAL A 136 33.53 -52.87 -11.80
N VAL A 137 33.43 -51.63 -12.29
CA VAL A 137 33.66 -51.30 -13.70
C VAL A 137 35.12 -51.50 -14.09
N GLY A 138 36.06 -51.16 -13.20
CA GLY A 138 37.49 -51.44 -13.41
C GLY A 138 37.77 -52.93 -13.52
N PHE A 139 37.18 -53.74 -12.63
CA PHE A 139 37.26 -55.20 -12.69
C PHE A 139 36.64 -55.75 -13.98
N ALA A 140 35.41 -55.36 -14.33
CA ALA A 140 34.74 -55.79 -15.56
C ALA A 140 35.52 -55.42 -16.82
N LYS A 141 36.12 -54.23 -16.86
CA LYS A 141 36.97 -53.78 -17.99
C LYS A 141 38.28 -54.56 -18.06
N SER A 142 38.88 -54.94 -16.93
CA SER A 142 40.06 -55.81 -16.90
C SER A 142 39.71 -57.20 -17.42
N VAL A 143 38.63 -57.81 -16.90
CA VAL A 143 38.14 -59.12 -17.34
C VAL A 143 37.86 -59.11 -18.84
N TRP A 144 37.24 -58.06 -19.39
CA TRP A 144 36.99 -57.93 -20.84
C TRP A 144 38.29 -57.77 -21.66
N LYS A 145 39.31 -57.11 -21.11
CA LYS A 145 40.60 -56.94 -21.78
C LYS A 145 41.40 -58.24 -21.81
N ASP A 146 41.32 -59.01 -20.73
CA ASP A 146 42.04 -60.27 -20.54
C ASP A 146 41.33 -61.44 -21.25
N TYR A 147 39.99 -61.44 -21.26
CA TYR A 147 39.18 -62.29 -22.12
C TYR A 147 38.84 -61.56 -23.42
N LYS A 148 39.79 -61.54 -24.37
CA LYS A 148 39.43 -61.35 -25.79
C LYS A 148 38.56 -62.53 -26.21
N MET A 149 37.26 -62.46 -25.95
CA MET A 149 36.28 -63.33 -26.58
C MET A 149 36.37 -63.07 -28.08
N GLY A 150 37.09 -63.94 -28.80
CA GLY A 150 36.97 -64.01 -30.25
C GLY A 150 35.51 -64.33 -30.61
N PRO A 151 35.06 -63.95 -31.82
CA PRO A 151 33.67 -64.16 -32.26
C PRO A 151 33.20 -65.63 -32.31
N ASP A 152 34.02 -66.61 -31.92
CA ASP A 152 33.71 -68.04 -31.97
C ASP A 152 33.06 -68.62 -30.70
N VAL A 153 32.78 -67.83 -29.66
CA VAL A 153 32.17 -68.34 -28.40
C VAL A 153 30.62 -68.35 -28.44
N PHE A 154 30.01 -67.83 -29.52
CA PHE A 154 28.55 -67.83 -29.73
C PHE A 154 28.14 -68.71 -30.93
N LYS A 155 28.59 -69.97 -30.98
CA LYS A 155 27.98 -71.01 -31.81
C LYS A 155 27.05 -71.88 -30.97
#